data_AF-A0A4D6WU38-F1
#
_entry.id   AF-A0A4D6WU38-F1
#
_cell.length_a   1.000
_cell.length_b   1.000
_cell.length_c   1.000
_cell.angle_alpha   90.00
_cell.angle_beta   90.00
_cell.angle_gamma   90.00
#
_symmetry.space_group_name_H-M   'P 1'
#
loop_
_entity.id
_entity.type
_entity.pdbx_description
1 polymer ?
#
loop_
_entity_poly.entity_id
_entity_poly.type
_entity_poly.pdbx_seq_one_letter_code
_entity_poly.pdbx_strand_id
1 'polypeptide(L)' 'MAVPKKRTSKSKSGKMLWKRKAYFTGQKSLSLAKSLLTNKSTSFIYVDIDQLKDSNKN' A
#
# COMPACT_ATOMS: atom_id res chain seq x y z
N MET A 1 -37.45 -4.44 8.04
CA MET A 1 -36.04 -4.73 7.68
C MET A 1 -35.81 -6.24 7.79
N ALA A 2 -35.06 -6.85 6.89
CA ALA A 2 -34.77 -8.29 6.97
C ALA A 2 -33.73 -8.57 8.06
N VAL A 3 -33.98 -9.60 8.89
CA VAL A 3 -33.08 -10.01 9.98
C VAL A 3 -32.50 -11.40 9.66
N PRO A 4 -31.20 -11.64 9.87
CA PRO A 4 -30.60 -12.94 9.62
C PRO A 4 -31.17 -14.00 10.58
N LYS A 5 -31.72 -15.08 10.02
CA LYS A 5 -32.27 -16.18 10.82
C LYS A 5 -31.20 -16.99 11.56
N LYS A 6 -29.97 -17.03 11.02
CA LYS A 6 -28.83 -17.79 11.53
C LYS A 6 -27.53 -17.00 11.34
N ARG A 7 -26.54 -17.23 12.21
CA ARG A 7 -25.23 -16.60 12.05
C ARG A 7 -24.49 -17.17 10.84
N THR A 8 -23.69 -16.33 10.20
CA THR A 8 -22.74 -16.74 9.18
C THR A 8 -21.64 -17.62 9.81
N SER A 9 -21.30 -18.72 9.15
CA SER A 9 -20.19 -19.59 9.57
C SER A 9 -18.85 -18.86 9.45
N LYS A 10 -17.82 -19.36 10.16
CA LYS A 10 -16.47 -18.77 10.08
C LYS A 10 -15.93 -18.76 8.64
N SER A 11 -16.16 -19.86 7.91
CA SER A 11 -15.76 -20.01 6.50
C SER A 11 -16.41 -18.99 5.56
N LYS A 12 -17.63 -18.56 5.87
CA LYS A 12 -18.39 -17.59 5.05
C LYS A 12 -18.30 -16.14 5.55
N SER A 13 -17.50 -15.84 6.58
CA SER A 13 -17.47 -14.50 7.22
C SER A 13 -16.86 -13.38 6.37
N GLY A 14 -16.43 -13.64 5.12
CA GLY A 14 -15.93 -12.63 4.18
C GLY A 14 -14.57 -12.01 4.52
N LYS A 15 -14.02 -12.24 5.72
CA LYS A 15 -12.74 -11.68 6.20
C LYS A 15 -11.55 -11.97 5.29
N MET A 16 -11.56 -13.12 4.60
CA MET A 16 -10.52 -13.51 3.64
C MET A 16 -10.37 -12.49 2.50
N LEU A 17 -11.47 -11.95 1.99
CA LEU A 17 -11.45 -10.99 0.88
C LEU A 17 -10.71 -9.70 1.27
N TRP A 18 -10.95 -9.21 2.48
CA TRP A 18 -10.25 -8.05 3.03
C TRP A 18 -8.75 -8.30 3.18
N LYS A 19 -8.38 -9.46 3.73
CA LYS A 19 -6.97 -9.86 3.85
C LYS A 19 -6.29 -9.99 2.48
N ARG A 20 -6.99 -10.54 1.48
CA ARG A 20 -6.48 -10.68 0.11
C ARG A 20 -6.21 -9.32 -0.56
N LYS A 21 -7.09 -8.34 -0.36
CA LYS A 21 -6.86 -6.96 -0.85
C LYS A 21 -5.60 -6.36 -0.21
N ALA A 22 -5.47 -6.48 1.11
CA ALA A 22 -4.30 -5.98 1.86
C ALA A 22 -2.98 -6.64 1.42
N TYR A 23 -3.02 -7.94 1.10
CA TYR A 23 -1.86 -8.66 0.58
C TYR A 23 -1.34 -8.05 -0.74
N PHE A 24 -2.23 -7.81 -1.70
CA PHE A 24 -1.83 -7.22 -2.99
C PHE A 24 -1.34 -5.78 -2.86
N THR A 25 -1.96 -4.98 -1.98
CA THR A 25 -1.46 -3.62 -1.72
C THR A 25 -0.08 -3.64 -1.08
N GLY A 26 0.18 -4.58 -0.16
CA GLY A 26 1.49 -4.77 0.47
C GLY A 26 2.57 -5.14 -0.55
N GLN A 27 2.29 -6.05 -1.48
CA GLN A 27 3.23 -6.41 -2.54
C GLN A 27 3.60 -5.22 -3.43
N LYS A 28 2.61 -4.43 -3.85
CA LYS A 28 2.83 -3.21 -4.66
C LYS A 28 3.67 -2.19 -3.90
N SER A 29 3.34 -1.93 -2.64
CA SER A 29 4.08 -1.00 -1.78
C SER A 29 5.54 -1.42 -1.59
N LEU A 30 5.81 -2.71 -1.38
CA LEU A 30 7.16 -3.24 -1.24
C LEU A 30 7.96 -3.05 -2.53
N SER A 31 7.38 -3.40 -3.67
CA SER A 31 8.02 -3.22 -4.98
C SER A 31 8.41 -1.75 -5.22
N LEU A 32 7.50 -0.83 -4.90
CA LEU A 32 7.73 0.61 -5.00
C LEU A 32 8.87 1.06 -4.07
N ALA A 33 8.85 0.65 -2.80
CA ALA A 33 9.88 1.00 -1.83
C ALA A 33 11.27 0.53 -2.28
N LYS A 34 11.38 -0.70 -2.81
CA LYS A 34 12.66 -1.20 -3.37
C LYS A 34 13.14 -0.37 -4.56
N SER A 35 12.25 0.00 -5.46
CA SER A 35 12.60 0.86 -6.61
C SER A 35 13.11 2.23 -6.16
N LEU A 36 12.43 2.84 -5.17
CA LEU A 36 12.82 4.11 -4.58
C LEU A 36 14.23 4.08 -3.98
N LEU A 37 14.53 3.07 -3.15
CA LEU A 37 15.84 2.97 -2.49
C LEU A 37 17.02 2.87 -3.47
N THR A 38 16.79 2.42 -4.71
CA THR A 38 17.85 2.34 -5.71
C THR A 38 18.17 3.67 -6.40
N ASN A 39 17.35 4.72 -6.21
CA ASN A 39 17.47 6.03 -6.86
C ASN A 39 17.60 5.99 -8.40
N LYS A 40 17.21 4.87 -9.04
CA LYS A 40 17.23 4.66 -10.50
C LYS A 40 15.84 4.79 -11.13
N SER A 41 14.81 5.09 -10.33
CA SER A 41 13.44 5.23 -10.82
C SER A 41 13.32 6.49 -11.68
N THR A 42 12.87 6.34 -12.93
CA THR A 42 12.66 7.45 -13.87
C THR A 42 11.24 7.99 -13.85
N SER A 43 10.27 7.21 -13.37
CA SER A 43 8.84 7.53 -13.45
C SER A 43 8.22 8.00 -12.14
N PHE A 44 8.87 7.75 -11.00
CA PHE A 44 8.36 8.14 -9.68
C PHE A 44 9.37 9.02 -8.97
N ILE A 45 9.01 10.29 -8.78
CA ILE A 45 9.85 11.31 -8.12
C ILE A 45 9.47 11.35 -6.65
N TYR A 46 10.38 10.92 -5.77
CA TYR A 46 10.27 11.16 -4.34
C TYR A 46 11.08 12.40 -4.00
N VAL A 47 10.40 13.44 -3.54
CA VAL A 47 11.02 14.71 -3.20
C VAL A 47 11.60 14.60 -1.80
N ASP A 48 12.93 14.56 -1.71
CA ASP A 48 13.62 14.72 -0.45
C ASP A 48 13.75 16.22 -0.12
N ILE A 49 12.99 16.64 0.90
CA ILE A 49 12.89 18.04 1.36
C ILE A 49 14.22 18.58 1.88
N ASP A 50 15.11 17.70 2.36
CA ASP A 50 16.43 18.13 2.84
C ASP A 50 17.38 18.34 1.64
N GLN A 51 17.35 17.44 0.64
CA GLN A 51 18.08 17.63 -0.63
C GLN A 51 17.63 18.87 -1.41
N LEU A 52 16.35 19.23 -1.35
CA LEU A 52 15.83 20.45 -1.98
C LEU A 52 16.26 21.75 -1.29
N LYS A 53 16.50 21.71 0.03
CA LYS A 53 16.98 22.88 0.76
C LYS A 53 18.45 23.16 0.48
N ASP A 54 19.25 22.10 0.34
CA ASP A 54 20.67 22.23 0.00
C ASP A 54 20.88 22.71 -1.44
N SER A 55 19.99 22.34 -2.38
CA SER A 55 20.05 22.82 -3.77
C SER A 55 19.59 24.28 -3.96
N ASN A 56 18.66 24.78 -3.14
CA ASN A 56 18.18 26.17 -3.19
C ASN A 56 19.05 27.16 -2.39
N LYS A 57 20.08 26.67 -1.68
CA LYS A 57 21.00 27.50 -0.89
C LYS A 57 22.23 27.95 -1.68
N ASN A 58 22.40 27.49 -2.92
CA ASN A 58 23.41 27.98 -3.87
C ASN A 58 22.85 29.07 -4.78
#